data_AF-A0A409WIE0-F1
#
_entry.id   AF-A0A409WIE0-F1
#
_cell.length_a   1.000
_cell.length_b   1.000
_cell.length_c   1.000
_cell.angle_alpha   90.00
_cell.angle_beta   90.00
_cell.angle_gamma   90.00
#
_symmetry.space_group_name_H-M   'P 1'
#
loop_
_entity.id
_entity.type
_entity.pdbx_description
1 polymer ?
#
loop_
_entity_poly.entity_id
_entity_poly.type
_entity_poly.pdbx_seq_one_letter_code
_entity_poly.pdbx_strand_id
1 'polypeptide(L)'
;MSSAYTPTSSGPTSLFSTSINDQCTFNVYPESSNTVLQYNVCPLLIGSNGVKSIQVIKDEDTPPTHTRHIYDIAMMGTNGLEWDGTLPSSLQADVALTRISIRALIHQCPTGTWICLTVINSRPDHPSEPLRVLQVMPISTVEKSNPKASYVSENLENHLQVAFHGGRYMGKKNKALFHFTCDQKNSSPNLLWSFNGTHSFSWASKHGCPISSPITTIRATPTSPSQPDSEPSDKPPQQSEDSDATEDIFTNITLGIVPIASLAIIFSVIFWALCMRRISRVASAMTGTSRVWILRRPPNLHRWSKSRTLIQQEEVSVLLEDFTVDSREPLSPKDSMFPKYGL
;
A
#
# COMPACT_ATOMS: atom_id res chain seq x y z
N MET A 1 -47.07 -36.82 13.42
CA MET A 1 -45.93 -37.37 12.65
C MET A 1 -45.29 -36.21 11.90
N SER A 2 -44.30 -35.56 12.50
CA SER A 2 -43.62 -34.39 11.92
C SER A 2 -42.19 -34.81 11.60
N SER A 3 -41.88 -34.90 10.30
CA SER A 3 -40.56 -35.26 9.80
C SER A 3 -39.61 -34.06 9.94
N ALA A 4 -38.61 -34.21 10.81
CA ALA A 4 -37.49 -33.28 10.92
C ALA A 4 -36.54 -33.48 9.74
N TYR A 5 -36.34 -32.44 8.95
CA TYR A 5 -35.39 -32.41 7.84
C TYR A 5 -34.04 -31.91 8.39
N THR A 6 -33.09 -32.81 8.59
CA THR A 6 -31.69 -32.47 8.89
C THR A 6 -30.93 -32.30 7.58
N PRO A 7 -30.40 -31.10 7.25
CA PRO A 7 -29.54 -30.94 6.09
C PRO A 7 -28.11 -31.37 6.44
N THR A 8 -27.71 -32.53 5.91
CA THR A 8 -26.33 -33.02 5.96
C THR A 8 -25.50 -32.28 4.90
N SER A 9 -24.85 -31.20 5.31
CA SER A 9 -23.86 -30.49 4.49
C SER A 9 -22.49 -31.16 4.64
N SER A 10 -22.22 -32.16 3.81
CA SER A 10 -20.88 -32.73 3.62
C SER A 10 -20.19 -31.97 2.47
N GLY A 11 -19.66 -30.79 2.78
CA GLY A 11 -18.75 -30.09 1.89
C GLY A 11 -17.40 -30.82 1.81
N PRO A 12 -16.72 -30.83 0.65
CA PRO A 12 -15.41 -31.44 0.53
C PRO A 12 -14.39 -30.71 1.40
N THR A 13 -13.89 -31.38 2.43
CA THR A 13 -12.76 -30.95 3.25
C THR A 13 -11.51 -30.92 2.37
N SER A 14 -11.27 -29.77 1.75
CA SER A 14 -10.05 -29.45 1.00
C SER A 14 -8.85 -29.41 1.96
N LEU A 15 -8.23 -30.56 2.19
CA LEU A 15 -6.93 -30.70 2.87
C LEU A 15 -5.78 -30.33 1.92
N PHE A 16 -5.74 -29.07 1.47
CA PHE A 16 -4.52 -28.47 0.93
C PHE A 16 -4.00 -27.46 1.96
N SER A 17 -3.31 -27.96 2.99
CA SER A 17 -2.51 -27.14 3.90
C SER A 17 -1.04 -27.38 3.57
N THR A 18 -0.59 -26.85 2.43
CA THR A 18 0.81 -26.44 2.32
C THR A 18 0.95 -25.21 3.21
N SER A 19 1.42 -25.43 4.43
CA SER A 19 1.73 -24.42 5.44
C SER A 19 2.63 -23.34 4.83
N ILE A 20 2.05 -22.23 4.38
CA ILE A 20 2.76 -20.98 4.04
C ILE A 20 3.44 -20.40 5.31
N ASN A 21 3.11 -20.93 6.49
CA ASN A 21 3.51 -20.43 7.79
C ASN A 21 4.97 -20.70 8.19
N ASP A 22 5.75 -21.45 7.40
CA ASP A 22 7.11 -21.85 7.80
C ASP A 22 8.25 -21.14 7.04
N GLN A 23 7.95 -20.30 6.05
CA GLN A 23 8.99 -19.63 5.23
C GLN A 23 9.38 -18.25 5.76
N CYS A 24 9.99 -18.22 6.95
CA CYS A 24 10.60 -17.02 7.56
C CYS A 24 12.10 -17.17 7.82
N THR A 25 12.70 -18.23 7.28
CA THR A 25 14.14 -18.43 7.19
C THR A 25 14.55 -18.25 5.73
N PHE A 26 15.54 -17.40 5.48
CA PHE A 26 15.96 -17.02 4.14
C PHE A 26 17.46 -17.26 3.98
N ASN A 27 17.83 -17.84 2.83
CA ASN A 27 19.22 -17.93 2.40
C ASN A 27 19.39 -16.92 1.25
N VAL A 28 20.29 -15.96 1.42
CA VAL A 28 20.57 -14.93 0.41
C VAL A 28 22.05 -14.96 0.02
N TYR A 29 22.31 -14.64 -1.25
CA TYR A 29 23.63 -14.62 -1.84
C TYR A 29 23.98 -13.16 -2.15
N PRO A 30 24.85 -12.51 -1.36
CA PRO A 30 25.35 -11.18 -1.70
C PRO A 30 26.15 -11.25 -3.01
N GLU A 31 25.91 -10.33 -3.95
CA GLU A 31 26.60 -10.31 -5.26
C GLU A 31 28.14 -10.30 -5.14
N SER A 32 28.67 -9.72 -4.07
CA SER A 32 30.11 -9.57 -3.83
C SER A 32 30.76 -10.72 -3.07
N SER A 33 30.00 -11.75 -2.66
CA SER A 33 30.52 -12.81 -1.80
C SER A 33 30.10 -14.21 -2.26
N ASN A 34 31.02 -15.17 -2.18
CA ASN A 34 30.73 -16.59 -2.38
C ASN A 34 30.11 -17.26 -1.14
N THR A 35 29.69 -16.48 -0.14
CA THR A 35 29.16 -16.98 1.12
C THR A 35 27.64 -16.84 1.13
N VAL A 36 26.95 -17.93 1.45
CA VAL A 36 25.51 -17.90 1.70
C VAL A 36 25.27 -17.29 3.07
N LEU A 37 24.46 -16.23 3.13
CA LEU A 37 24.02 -15.65 4.39
C LEU A 37 22.64 -16.22 4.73
N GLN A 38 22.54 -16.85 5.89
CA GLN A 38 21.27 -17.36 6.40
C GLN A 38 20.67 -16.35 7.39
N TYR A 39 19.39 -16.06 7.25
CA TYR A 39 18.63 -15.18 8.13
C TYR A 39 17.43 -15.95 8.69
N ASN A 40 17.11 -15.73 9.96
CA ASN A 40 15.91 -16.26 10.60
C ASN A 40 15.12 -15.13 11.23
N VAL A 41 14.10 -14.65 10.50
CA VAL A 41 13.19 -13.58 10.95
C VAL A 41 11.90 -14.13 11.56
N CYS A 42 11.75 -15.45 11.69
CA CYS A 42 10.58 -16.08 12.30
C CYS A 42 10.21 -15.50 13.68
N PRO A 43 11.16 -15.21 14.59
CA PRO A 43 10.81 -14.66 15.90
C PRO A 43 10.18 -13.26 15.85
N LEU A 44 10.38 -12.52 14.76
CA LEU A 44 9.70 -11.25 14.51
C LEU A 44 8.29 -11.45 13.95
N LEU A 45 8.13 -12.45 13.09
CA LEU A 45 6.90 -12.65 12.33
C LEU A 45 5.88 -13.53 13.05
N ILE A 46 6.27 -14.50 13.87
CA ILE A 46 5.35 -15.46 14.53
C ILE A 46 4.55 -14.82 15.68
N GLY A 47 4.92 -13.61 16.11
CA GLY A 47 4.31 -12.96 17.26
C GLY A 47 4.78 -13.59 18.57
N SER A 48 5.24 -12.76 19.50
CA SER A 48 5.51 -13.21 20.88
C SER A 48 4.26 -13.01 21.74
N ASN A 49 4.08 -13.86 22.75
CA ASN A 49 3.07 -13.65 23.81
C ASN A 49 1.62 -13.55 23.32
N GLY A 50 1.25 -14.24 22.23
CA GLY A 50 -0.12 -14.25 21.72
C GLY A 50 -0.55 -12.97 21.00
N VAL A 51 0.39 -12.07 20.69
CA VAL A 51 0.13 -10.93 19.81
C VAL A 51 -0.18 -11.45 18.40
N LYS A 52 -1.41 -11.21 17.91
CA LYS A 52 -1.87 -11.67 16.59
C LYS A 52 -1.53 -10.71 15.46
N SER A 53 -1.32 -9.43 15.76
CA SER A 53 -1.02 -8.39 14.77
C SER A 53 -0.22 -7.23 15.38
N ILE A 54 0.51 -6.51 14.52
CA ILE A 54 1.23 -5.29 14.85
C ILE A 54 0.66 -4.16 13.99
N GLN A 55 0.58 -2.96 14.55
CA GLN A 55 0.09 -1.77 13.86
C GLN A 55 1.23 -0.78 13.61
N VAL A 56 1.35 -0.27 12.38
CA VAL A 56 2.24 0.84 12.02
C VAL A 56 1.39 2.04 11.63
N ILE A 57 1.57 3.15 12.34
CA ILE A 57 0.79 4.37 12.12
C ILE A 57 1.73 5.43 11.53
N LYS A 58 1.26 6.10 10.46
CA LYS A 58 1.88 7.31 9.93
C LYS A 58 0.82 8.39 9.82
N ASP A 59 1.07 9.50 10.50
CA ASP A 59 0.25 10.69 10.47
C ASP A 59 0.84 11.70 9.46
N GLU A 60 -0.01 12.36 8.69
CA GLU A 60 0.32 13.36 7.69
C GLU A 60 -0.66 14.53 7.75
N ASP A 61 -0.13 15.75 7.89
CA ASP A 61 -0.93 16.96 7.83
C ASP A 61 -1.27 17.28 6.37
N THR A 62 -2.56 17.24 6.05
CA THR A 62 -3.09 17.53 4.70
C THR A 62 -4.13 18.65 4.78
N PRO A 63 -3.72 19.92 4.95
CA PRO A 63 -4.65 21.03 5.22
C PRO A 63 -5.84 21.06 4.25
N PRO A 64 -7.09 21.21 4.74
CA PRO A 64 -7.50 21.53 6.12
C PRO A 64 -7.73 20.30 7.02
N THR A 65 -7.13 19.17 6.67
CA THR A 65 -7.38 17.87 7.31
C THR A 65 -6.08 17.25 7.83
N HIS A 66 -6.21 16.24 8.66
CA HIS A 66 -5.12 15.41 9.15
C HIS A 66 -5.41 13.96 8.72
N THR A 67 -4.50 13.41 7.93
CA THR A 67 -4.62 12.08 7.33
C THR A 67 -3.74 11.10 8.09
N ARG A 68 -4.34 9.99 8.51
CA ARG A 68 -3.67 8.90 9.22
C ARG A 68 -3.68 7.64 8.35
N HIS A 69 -2.49 7.12 8.11
CA HIS A 69 -2.27 5.83 7.47
C HIS A 69 -2.02 4.78 8.56
N ILE A 70 -2.88 3.79 8.63
CA ILE A 70 -2.81 2.69 9.59
C ILE A 70 -2.52 1.42 8.81
N TYR A 71 -1.39 0.79 9.09
CA TYR A 71 -1.04 -0.52 8.56
C TYR A 71 -1.22 -1.56 9.65
N ASP A 72 -2.13 -2.51 9.42
CA ASP A 72 -2.27 -3.68 10.27
C ASP A 72 -1.56 -4.86 9.61
N ILE A 73 -0.61 -5.45 10.34
CA ILE A 73 0.24 -6.54 9.88
C ILE A 73 -0.05 -7.74 10.78
N ALA A 74 -0.68 -8.78 10.25
CA ALA A 74 -0.88 -10.01 11.00
C ALA A 74 0.45 -10.73 11.25
N MET A 75 0.54 -11.50 12.32
CA MET A 75 1.70 -12.36 12.57
C MET A 75 1.59 -13.65 11.75
N MET A 76 2.71 -14.21 11.29
CA MET A 76 2.77 -15.54 10.68
C MET A 76 2.19 -16.59 11.63
N GLY A 77 1.56 -17.62 11.05
CA GLY A 77 0.83 -18.63 11.84
C GLY A 77 -0.62 -18.24 12.13
N THR A 78 -1.03 -17.00 11.87
CA THR A 78 -2.46 -16.63 11.85
C THR A 78 -3.06 -16.85 10.47
N ASN A 79 -4.38 -17.01 10.39
CA ASN A 79 -5.12 -17.05 9.12
C ASN A 79 -5.30 -15.65 8.50
N GLY A 80 -4.31 -14.75 8.68
CA GLY A 80 -4.39 -13.33 8.37
C GLY A 80 -4.88 -12.48 9.55
N LEU A 81 -5.29 -11.25 9.24
CA LEU A 81 -5.89 -10.31 10.17
C LEU A 81 -7.26 -10.84 10.64
N GLU A 82 -7.55 -10.64 11.93
CA GLU A 82 -8.82 -11.06 12.52
C GLU A 82 -9.97 -10.26 11.92
N TRP A 83 -10.94 -10.96 11.35
CA TRP A 83 -12.14 -10.38 10.77
C TRP A 83 -13.27 -10.52 11.78
N ASP A 84 -13.79 -9.39 12.26
CA ASP A 84 -14.95 -9.32 13.13
C ASP A 84 -16.23 -9.22 12.28
N GLY A 85 -16.84 -10.38 12.06
CA GLY A 85 -18.05 -10.54 11.27
C GLY A 85 -19.35 -10.11 11.95
N THR A 86 -19.28 -9.56 13.16
CA THR A 86 -20.48 -9.06 13.85
C THR A 86 -20.98 -7.74 13.27
N LEU A 87 -20.16 -7.06 12.47
CA LEU A 87 -20.55 -5.83 11.81
C LEU A 87 -21.32 -6.14 10.53
N PRO A 88 -22.62 -5.80 10.46
CA PRO A 88 -23.38 -6.02 9.25
C PRO A 88 -22.79 -5.16 8.14
N SER A 89 -22.63 -5.75 6.95
CA SER A 89 -22.06 -5.10 5.77
C SER A 89 -22.74 -3.77 5.42
N SER A 90 -23.98 -3.57 5.86
CA SER A 90 -24.80 -2.37 5.68
C SER A 90 -24.55 -1.24 6.68
N LEU A 91 -23.99 -1.49 7.86
CA LEU A 91 -23.64 -0.42 8.84
C LEU A 91 -22.36 0.34 8.47
N GLN A 92 -21.78 0.06 7.31
CA GLN A 92 -20.70 0.84 6.72
C GLN A 92 -21.11 2.27 6.33
N ALA A 93 -22.40 2.59 6.26
CA ALA A 93 -22.87 3.91 5.81
C ALA A 93 -23.43 4.83 6.92
N ASP A 94 -23.96 4.31 8.04
CA ASP A 94 -24.87 5.09 8.89
C ASP A 94 -24.54 5.15 10.41
N VAL A 95 -23.35 4.74 10.86
CA VAL A 95 -23.02 4.81 12.31
C VAL A 95 -22.49 6.19 12.69
N ALA A 96 -23.39 7.15 12.80
CA ALA A 96 -23.06 8.54 13.13
C ALA A 96 -23.08 8.88 14.64
N LEU A 97 -23.57 8.03 15.56
CA LEU A 97 -23.97 8.59 16.88
C LEU A 97 -23.67 7.82 18.16
N THR A 98 -22.89 6.73 18.13
CA THR A 98 -22.52 6.07 19.40
C THR A 98 -21.01 5.99 19.52
N ARG A 99 -20.46 6.33 20.69
CA ARG A 99 -19.06 6.09 21.12
C ARG A 99 -18.71 4.58 21.18
N ILE A 100 -19.38 3.77 20.37
CA ILE A 100 -19.05 2.37 20.12
C ILE A 100 -17.75 2.42 19.30
N SER A 101 -16.66 2.19 20.02
CA SER A 101 -15.32 1.83 19.57
C SER A 101 -15.07 2.06 18.08
N ILE A 102 -14.44 3.20 17.74
CA ILE A 102 -13.93 3.49 16.38
C ILE A 102 -13.09 2.32 15.83
N ARG A 103 -12.50 1.49 16.69
CA ARG A 103 -11.83 0.24 16.32
C ARG A 103 -12.72 -0.75 15.57
N ALA A 104 -14.03 -0.78 15.83
CA ALA A 104 -14.97 -1.64 15.13
C ALA A 104 -15.31 -1.10 13.73
N LEU A 105 -15.41 0.22 13.56
CA LEU A 105 -15.78 0.85 12.29
C LEU A 105 -14.64 0.95 11.25
N ILE A 106 -13.40 0.63 11.63
CA ILE A 106 -12.29 0.56 10.68
C ILE A 106 -12.44 -0.74 9.87
N HIS A 107 -13.28 -0.64 8.84
CA HIS A 107 -13.48 -1.53 7.73
C HIS A 107 -12.34 -2.53 7.54
N GLN A 108 -12.64 -3.76 7.92
CA GLN A 108 -11.71 -4.87 7.91
C GLN A 108 -11.33 -5.19 6.47
N CYS A 109 -10.03 -5.31 6.20
CA CYS A 109 -9.60 -5.94 4.97
C CYS A 109 -10.24 -7.34 4.82
N PRO A 110 -10.43 -7.84 3.59
CA PRO A 110 -11.01 -9.17 3.37
C PRO A 110 -10.30 -10.25 4.19
N THR A 111 -11.04 -11.28 4.61
CA THR A 111 -10.48 -12.43 5.32
C THR A 111 -9.27 -13.01 4.59
N GLY A 112 -8.23 -13.42 5.34
CA GLY A 112 -6.97 -13.89 4.77
C GLY A 112 -6.01 -12.78 4.32
N THR A 113 -6.36 -11.50 4.52
CA THR A 113 -5.41 -10.39 4.36
C THR A 113 -4.35 -10.46 5.44
N TRP A 114 -3.09 -10.40 5.03
CA TRP A 114 -1.96 -10.42 5.94
C TRP A 114 -1.50 -9.00 6.29
N ILE A 115 -1.46 -8.11 5.30
CA ILE A 115 -1.08 -6.70 5.47
C ILE A 115 -2.20 -5.84 4.90
N CYS A 116 -2.77 -4.98 5.72
CA CYS A 116 -3.88 -4.09 5.38
C CYS A 116 -3.46 -2.64 5.59
N LEU A 117 -3.82 -1.74 4.66
CA LEU A 117 -3.73 -0.29 4.85
C LEU A 117 -5.13 0.30 4.98
N THR A 118 -5.35 1.07 6.04
CA THR A 118 -6.49 1.97 6.20
C THR A 118 -6.02 3.41 6.18
N VAL A 119 -6.63 4.25 5.34
CA VAL A 119 -6.39 5.69 5.31
C VAL A 119 -7.61 6.38 5.91
N ILE A 120 -7.38 7.12 6.98
CA ILE A 120 -8.42 7.84 7.74
C ILE A 120 -8.12 9.32 7.65
N ASN A 121 -9.15 10.12 7.42
CA ASN A 121 -9.06 11.57 7.41
C ASN A 121 -9.88 12.16 8.55
N SER A 122 -9.30 13.16 9.21
CA SER A 122 -9.88 13.87 10.35
C SER A 122 -9.73 15.37 10.15
N ARG A 123 -10.61 16.17 10.73
CA ARG A 123 -10.48 17.63 10.74
C ARG A 123 -10.18 18.09 12.16
N PRO A 124 -8.93 18.49 12.47
CA PRO A 124 -8.55 18.89 13.82
C PRO A 124 -9.46 19.99 14.40
N ASP A 125 -9.90 20.94 13.56
CA ASP A 125 -10.76 22.06 13.96
C ASP A 125 -12.24 21.70 14.12
N HIS A 126 -12.64 20.47 13.73
CA HIS A 126 -14.00 19.98 13.80
C HIS A 126 -14.07 18.60 14.48
N PRO A 127 -13.75 18.50 15.79
CA PRO A 127 -13.66 17.21 16.49
C PRO A 127 -15.01 16.49 16.66
N SER A 128 -16.13 17.21 16.45
CA SER A 128 -17.47 16.61 16.41
C SER A 128 -17.77 15.91 15.08
N GLU A 129 -16.99 16.20 14.03
CA GLU A 129 -17.14 15.51 12.75
C GLU A 129 -16.56 14.10 12.86
N PRO A 130 -17.29 13.05 12.43
CA PRO A 130 -16.78 11.69 12.49
C PRO A 130 -15.56 11.52 11.58
N LEU A 131 -14.66 10.61 11.99
CA LEU A 131 -13.52 10.22 11.18
C LEU A 131 -13.99 9.63 9.84
N ARG A 132 -13.38 10.06 8.74
CA ARG A 132 -13.71 9.57 7.40
C ARG A 132 -12.71 8.51 6.99
N VAL A 133 -13.15 7.28 6.77
CA VAL A 133 -12.31 6.26 6.14
C VAL A 133 -12.26 6.55 4.64
N LEU A 134 -11.10 6.97 4.14
CA LEU A 134 -10.91 7.29 2.72
C LEU A 134 -10.66 6.04 1.88
N GLN A 135 -9.89 5.10 2.43
CA GLN A 135 -9.42 3.95 1.68
C GLN A 135 -9.09 2.78 2.63
N VAL A 136 -9.43 1.57 2.18
CA VAL A 136 -9.02 0.31 2.79
C VAL A 136 -8.41 -0.55 1.68
N MET A 137 -7.19 -1.02 1.87
CA MET A 137 -6.43 -1.67 0.82
C MET A 137 -5.70 -2.93 1.33
N PRO A 138 -6.03 -4.12 0.81
CA PRO A 138 -5.27 -5.33 1.10
C PRO A 138 -3.95 -5.30 0.31
N ILE A 139 -2.84 -5.18 1.02
CA ILE A 139 -1.51 -5.08 0.43
C ILE A 139 -0.96 -6.46 0.12
N SER A 140 -1.12 -7.42 1.04
CA SER A 140 -0.70 -8.81 0.86
C SER A 140 -1.70 -9.74 1.54
N THR A 141 -1.93 -10.91 0.96
CA THR A 141 -2.80 -11.96 1.48
C THR A 141 -1.98 -13.20 1.76
N VAL A 142 -2.39 -14.02 2.74
CA VAL A 142 -1.66 -15.25 3.12
C VAL A 142 -1.44 -16.15 1.90
N GLU A 143 -2.45 -16.33 1.05
CA GLU A 143 -2.37 -17.18 -0.15
C GLU A 143 -1.40 -16.68 -1.23
N LYS A 144 -1.12 -15.38 -1.29
CA LYS A 144 -0.37 -14.74 -2.40
C LYS A 144 0.95 -14.11 -1.97
N SER A 145 1.30 -14.23 -0.69
CA SER A 145 2.41 -13.47 -0.10
C SER A 145 3.78 -13.83 -0.67
N ASN A 146 3.96 -15.06 -1.14
CA ASN A 146 5.18 -15.64 -1.72
C ASN A 146 6.45 -14.82 -1.41
N PRO A 147 6.93 -14.86 -0.15
CA PRO A 147 7.97 -13.97 0.31
C PRO A 147 9.27 -14.18 -0.47
N LYS A 148 9.79 -13.12 -1.07
CA LYS A 148 11.09 -13.12 -1.75
C LYS A 148 12.10 -12.32 -0.94
N ALA A 149 13.22 -12.94 -0.60
CA ALA A 149 14.30 -12.29 0.14
C ALA A 149 15.46 -11.91 -0.78
N SER A 150 16.04 -10.74 -0.56
CA SER A 150 17.24 -10.25 -1.25
C SER A 150 18.16 -9.56 -0.25
N TYR A 151 19.47 -9.66 -0.49
CA TYR A 151 20.45 -8.89 0.26
C TYR A 151 20.66 -7.54 -0.42
N VAL A 152 20.55 -6.45 0.36
CA VAL A 152 20.72 -5.09 -0.16
C VAL A 152 21.85 -4.40 0.60
N SER A 153 22.78 -3.81 -0.14
CA SER A 153 23.89 -3.02 0.39
C SER A 153 23.78 -1.61 -0.17
N GLU A 154 23.21 -0.69 0.62
CA GLU A 154 23.01 0.71 0.24
C GLU A 154 23.73 1.61 1.25
N ASN A 155 24.54 2.55 0.78
CA ASN A 155 25.19 3.56 1.64
C ASN A 155 25.96 2.99 2.85
N LEU A 156 26.66 1.86 2.68
CA LEU A 156 27.38 1.12 3.72
C LEU A 156 26.49 0.38 4.74
N GLU A 157 25.17 0.47 4.62
CA GLU A 157 24.21 -0.26 5.43
C GLU A 157 23.77 -1.53 4.71
N ASN A 158 24.12 -2.66 5.32
CA ASN A 158 23.73 -3.98 4.86
C ASN A 158 22.44 -4.40 5.57
N HIS A 159 21.42 -4.79 4.80
CA HIS A 159 20.16 -5.24 5.35
C HIS A 159 19.54 -6.37 4.51
N LEU A 160 18.72 -7.18 5.17
CA LEU A 160 17.88 -8.16 4.51
C LEU A 160 16.59 -7.48 4.06
N GLN A 161 16.32 -7.50 2.76
CA GLN A 161 15.04 -7.05 2.23
C GLN A 161 14.14 -8.27 1.98
N VAL A 162 12.91 -8.25 2.51
CA VAL A 162 11.89 -9.28 2.25
C VAL A 162 10.67 -8.64 1.61
N ALA A 163 10.32 -9.12 0.43
CA ALA A 163 9.18 -8.66 -0.35
C ALA A 163 8.00 -9.62 -0.22
N PHE A 164 6.91 -9.14 0.36
CA PHE A 164 5.62 -9.83 0.42
C PHE A 164 4.73 -9.33 -0.72
N HIS A 165 4.47 -10.19 -1.68
CA HIS A 165 3.64 -9.84 -2.82
C HIS A 165 2.15 -9.93 -2.46
N GLY A 166 1.33 -9.20 -3.20
CA GLY A 166 -0.11 -9.20 -2.99
C GLY A 166 -0.89 -9.29 -4.27
N GLY A 167 -2.18 -8.98 -4.15
CA GLY A 167 -3.08 -8.87 -5.27
C GLY A 167 -2.93 -7.55 -6.04
N ARG A 168 -3.93 -7.29 -6.88
CA ARG A 168 -4.10 -6.00 -7.55
C ARG A 168 -5.17 -5.19 -6.84
N TYR A 169 -4.94 -3.91 -6.63
CA TYR A 169 -5.93 -2.95 -6.15
C TYR A 169 -6.00 -1.79 -7.14
N MET A 170 -7.20 -1.49 -7.63
CA MET A 170 -7.41 -0.48 -8.68
C MET A 170 -6.47 -0.65 -9.89
N GLY A 171 -6.29 -1.90 -10.34
CA GLY A 171 -5.44 -2.25 -11.48
C GLY A 171 -3.93 -2.29 -11.21
N LYS A 172 -3.46 -1.78 -10.06
CA LYS A 172 -2.04 -1.76 -9.67
C LYS A 172 -1.68 -2.97 -8.82
N LYS A 173 -0.51 -3.58 -9.07
CA LYS A 173 0.03 -4.65 -8.22
C LYS A 173 0.48 -4.04 -6.89
N ASN A 174 0.17 -4.70 -5.77
CA ASN A 174 0.64 -4.27 -4.45
C ASN A 174 1.70 -5.23 -3.91
N LYS A 175 2.65 -4.66 -3.16
CA LYS A 175 3.66 -5.41 -2.40
C LYS A 175 4.11 -4.63 -1.17
N ALA A 176 4.47 -5.35 -0.12
CA ALA A 176 5.13 -4.81 1.06
C ALA A 176 6.62 -5.21 1.04
N LEU A 177 7.51 -4.26 1.30
CA LEU A 177 8.96 -4.48 1.42
C LEU A 177 9.34 -4.24 2.87
N PHE A 178 9.98 -5.21 3.51
CA PHE A 178 10.55 -5.05 4.85
C PHE A 178 12.07 -5.05 4.76
N HIS A 179 12.67 -3.98 5.25
CA HIS A 179 14.11 -3.81 5.37
C HIS A 179 14.51 -4.15 6.80
N PHE A 180 15.05 -5.36 7.01
CA PHE A 180 15.52 -5.84 8.29
C PHE A 180 16.98 -5.44 8.50
N THR A 181 17.20 -4.47 9.39
CA THR A 181 18.54 -4.01 9.77
C THR A 181 19.01 -4.74 11.01
N CYS A 182 20.28 -5.16 11.01
CA CYS A 182 20.90 -5.81 12.17
C CYS A 182 21.11 -4.80 13.31
N ASP A 183 20.37 -4.99 14.41
CA ASP A 183 20.50 -4.21 15.65
C ASP A 183 20.39 -5.17 16.84
N GLN A 184 21.15 -4.95 17.92
CA GLN A 184 21.03 -5.75 19.13
C GLN A 184 19.67 -5.56 19.82
N LYS A 185 19.03 -4.40 19.62
CA LYS A 185 17.71 -4.09 20.17
C LYS A 185 16.63 -4.30 19.11
N ASN A 186 15.54 -4.97 19.49
CA ASN A 186 14.38 -5.11 18.63
C ASN A 186 13.57 -3.81 18.62
N SER A 187 13.33 -3.24 17.44
CA SER A 187 12.40 -2.13 17.22
C SER A 187 11.02 -2.66 16.77
N SER A 188 10.03 -1.76 16.75
CA SER A 188 8.80 -1.97 15.98
C SER A 188 9.03 -1.58 14.52
N PRO A 189 8.27 -2.15 13.57
CA PRO A 189 8.35 -1.74 12.17
C PRO A 189 7.90 -0.28 11.99
N ASN A 190 8.53 0.44 11.07
CA ASN A 190 8.22 1.83 10.74
C ASN A 190 8.05 2.00 9.22
N LEU A 191 7.09 2.80 8.78
CA LEU A 191 6.88 3.05 7.35
C LEU A 191 7.93 4.04 6.82
N LEU A 192 8.75 3.60 5.88
CA LEU A 192 9.72 4.44 5.18
C LEU A 192 9.02 5.27 4.09
N TRP A 193 8.41 4.59 3.13
CA TRP A 193 7.77 5.23 1.99
C TRP A 193 6.68 4.34 1.38
N SER A 194 5.81 4.96 0.58
CA SER A 194 4.75 4.27 -0.16
C SER A 194 4.63 4.90 -1.54
N PHE A 195 4.82 4.11 -2.60
CA PHE A 195 4.75 4.59 -3.98
C PHE A 195 4.29 3.49 -4.93
N ASN A 196 3.32 3.82 -5.79
CA ASN A 196 2.84 2.96 -6.86
C ASN A 196 2.50 1.50 -6.44
N GLY A 197 1.82 1.34 -5.30
CA GLY A 197 1.44 0.03 -4.74
C GLY A 197 2.56 -0.69 -3.98
N THR A 198 3.76 -0.10 -3.90
CA THR A 198 4.84 -0.61 -3.05
C THR A 198 4.85 0.14 -1.73
N HIS A 199 4.85 -0.60 -0.63
CA HIS A 199 4.90 -0.06 0.73
C HIS A 199 6.16 -0.57 1.43
N SER A 200 7.08 0.32 1.79
CA SER A 200 8.37 -0.03 2.37
C SER A 200 8.40 0.27 3.87
N PHE A 201 8.88 -0.69 4.64
CA PHE A 201 8.98 -0.64 6.10
C PHE A 201 10.42 -0.93 6.54
N SER A 202 10.93 -0.22 7.53
CA SER A 202 12.16 -0.57 8.24
C SER A 202 11.84 -1.35 9.52
N TRP A 203 12.67 -2.32 9.85
CA TRP A 203 12.55 -3.10 11.09
C TRP A 203 13.93 -3.48 11.63
N ALA A 204 14.39 -2.79 12.66
CA ALA A 204 15.68 -3.07 13.30
C ALA A 204 15.54 -4.21 14.33
N SER A 205 16.41 -5.22 14.26
CA SER A 205 16.32 -6.39 15.14
C SER A 205 17.58 -7.26 15.06
N LYS A 206 17.81 -8.06 16.12
CA LYS A 206 18.90 -9.05 16.13
C LYS A 206 18.69 -10.15 15.09
N HIS A 207 17.44 -10.34 14.69
CA HIS A 207 17.03 -11.28 13.65
C HIS A 207 17.28 -10.75 12.23
N GLY A 208 17.57 -9.45 12.09
CA GLY A 208 18.10 -8.85 10.87
C GLY A 208 19.60 -9.10 10.67
N CYS A 209 20.27 -9.75 11.62
CA CYS A 209 21.67 -10.15 11.49
C CYS A 209 21.77 -11.54 10.84
N PRO A 210 22.75 -11.79 9.94
CA PRO A 210 22.98 -13.12 9.42
C PRO A 210 23.40 -14.06 10.55
N ILE A 211 22.81 -15.26 10.57
CA ILE A 211 23.27 -16.35 11.42
C ILE A 211 24.64 -16.73 10.88
N SER A 212 25.67 -16.54 11.71
CA SER A 212 27.02 -17.00 11.39
C SER A 212 26.94 -18.51 11.24
N SER A 213 26.85 -18.99 10.00
CA SER A 213 27.09 -20.40 9.75
C SER A 213 28.55 -20.63 10.13
N PRO A 214 28.87 -21.50 11.10
CA PRO A 214 30.25 -21.93 11.25
C PRO A 214 30.60 -22.55 9.91
N ILE A 215 31.38 -21.81 9.12
CA ILE A 215 32.01 -22.35 7.92
C ILE A 215 32.83 -23.49 8.48
N THR A 216 32.32 -24.71 8.33
CA THR A 216 33.12 -25.91 8.46
C THR A 216 34.22 -25.71 7.45
N THR A 217 35.34 -25.17 7.92
CA THR A 217 36.59 -25.11 7.17
C THR A 217 36.85 -26.57 6.82
N ILE A 218 36.47 -26.96 5.60
CA ILE A 218 36.83 -28.26 5.07
C ILE A 218 38.35 -28.20 5.03
N ARG A 219 38.88 -28.86 6.05
CA ARG A 219 40.29 -29.14 6.30
C ARG A 219 40.98 -29.40 4.97
N ALA A 220 42.00 -28.61 4.70
CA ALA A 220 42.89 -28.74 3.56
C ALA A 220 43.21 -30.22 3.29
N THR A 221 42.78 -30.73 2.15
CA THR A 221 43.39 -31.93 1.57
C THR A 221 44.70 -31.47 0.92
N PRO A 222 45.85 -32.00 1.33
CA PRO A 222 47.15 -31.59 0.81
C PRO A 222 47.33 -32.09 -0.63
N THR A 223 47.72 -31.14 -1.49
CA THR A 223 48.64 -31.26 -2.63
C THR A 223 48.57 -32.54 -3.48
N SER A 224 47.99 -32.42 -4.68
CA SER A 224 48.40 -33.22 -5.84
C SER A 224 48.82 -32.28 -6.98
N PRO A 225 50.03 -32.41 -7.56
CA PRO A 225 50.57 -31.43 -8.51
C PRO A 225 50.13 -31.68 -9.97
N SER A 226 49.84 -30.55 -10.62
CA SER A 226 50.12 -30.21 -12.03
C SER A 226 49.31 -30.88 -13.16
N GLN A 227 48.43 -30.10 -13.80
CA GLN A 227 48.24 -30.10 -15.25
C GLN A 227 47.98 -28.68 -15.79
N PRO A 228 48.35 -28.39 -17.06
CA PRO A 228 48.57 -27.04 -17.57
C PRO A 228 47.31 -26.37 -18.14
N ASP A 229 47.30 -25.06 -17.95
CA ASP A 229 46.67 -23.98 -18.70
C ASP A 229 45.58 -24.35 -19.72
N SER A 230 44.36 -23.95 -19.38
CA SER A 230 43.31 -23.65 -20.36
C SER A 230 42.83 -22.22 -20.12
N GLU A 231 43.02 -21.44 -21.17
CA GLU A 231 42.78 -20.02 -21.40
C GLU A 231 41.37 -19.56 -20.93
N PRO A 232 41.26 -18.45 -20.17
CA PRO A 232 39.97 -17.96 -19.68
C PRO A 232 39.19 -17.27 -20.81
N SER A 233 37.98 -17.75 -21.05
CA SER A 233 37.04 -17.12 -21.96
C SER A 233 36.39 -15.91 -21.29
N ASP A 234 36.77 -14.72 -21.75
CA ASP A 234 36.16 -13.42 -21.43
C ASP A 234 34.70 -13.36 -21.89
N LYS A 235 33.77 -13.80 -21.06
CA LYS A 235 32.37 -13.39 -21.17
C LYS A 235 31.85 -12.87 -19.82
N PRO A 236 31.25 -11.67 -19.79
CA PRO A 236 30.71 -11.10 -18.55
C PRO A 236 29.55 -11.95 -18.01
N PRO A 237 29.36 -12.00 -16.68
CA PRO A 237 28.22 -12.69 -16.08
C PRO A 237 26.91 -12.00 -16.49
N GLN A 238 26.04 -12.74 -17.17
CA GLN A 238 24.65 -12.32 -17.40
C GLN A 238 23.88 -12.41 -16.08
N GLN A 239 23.47 -11.26 -15.54
CA GLN A 239 22.44 -11.18 -14.51
C GLN A 239 21.13 -11.73 -15.08
N SER A 240 20.64 -12.83 -14.49
CA SER A 240 19.31 -13.37 -14.78
C SER A 240 18.28 -12.51 -14.06
N GLU A 241 17.73 -11.53 -14.76
CA GLU A 241 16.45 -10.93 -14.38
C GLU A 241 15.38 -12.03 -14.45
N ASP A 242 14.83 -12.38 -13.29
CA ASP A 242 13.56 -13.10 -13.15
C ASP A 242 12.46 -12.25 -13.81
N SER A 243 12.42 -12.37 -15.13
CA SER A 243 11.36 -11.97 -16.01
C SER A 243 10.18 -12.89 -15.72
N ASP A 244 9.33 -12.45 -14.80
CA ASP A 244 7.96 -12.94 -14.66
C ASP A 244 7.28 -12.75 -16.02
N ALA A 245 7.20 -13.85 -16.77
CA ALA A 245 6.90 -13.94 -18.19
C ALA A 245 5.44 -13.54 -18.49
N THR A 246 5.10 -12.27 -18.34
CA THR A 246 3.85 -11.69 -18.85
C THR A 246 3.98 -10.21 -19.21
N GLU A 247 5.17 -9.73 -19.62
CA GLU A 247 5.32 -8.47 -20.36
C GLU A 247 6.40 -8.59 -21.44
N ASP A 248 6.17 -9.47 -22.43
CA ASP A 248 7.04 -9.57 -23.61
C ASP A 248 6.22 -9.44 -24.92
N ILE A 249 5.44 -8.35 -25.01
CA ILE A 249 4.86 -7.87 -26.28
C ILE A 249 5.25 -6.41 -26.58
N PHE A 250 5.67 -5.60 -25.59
CA PHE A 250 5.89 -4.16 -25.84
C PHE A 250 7.35 -3.71 -25.97
N THR A 251 8.33 -4.52 -25.57
CA THR A 251 9.74 -4.09 -25.50
C THR A 251 10.55 -4.32 -26.78
N ASN A 252 10.11 -5.21 -27.69
CA ASN A 252 10.71 -5.38 -29.01
C ASN A 252 10.29 -4.31 -30.05
N ILE A 253 9.47 -3.32 -29.68
CA ILE A 253 9.10 -2.21 -30.59
C ILE A 253 9.98 -0.95 -30.36
N THR A 254 10.97 -1.02 -29.47
CA THR A 254 11.78 0.15 -29.10
C THR A 254 13.01 0.37 -29.98
N LEU A 255 13.47 -0.64 -30.75
CA LEU A 255 14.54 -0.44 -31.74
C LEU A 255 14.05 -0.03 -33.14
N GLY A 256 12.73 -0.01 -33.38
CA GLY A 256 12.13 0.37 -34.66
C GLY A 256 11.38 1.72 -34.67
N ILE A 257 11.03 2.28 -33.50
CA ILE A 257 10.16 3.47 -33.40
C ILE A 257 10.93 4.79 -33.24
N VAL A 258 12.20 4.78 -32.81
CA VAL A 258 13.00 6.01 -32.71
C VAL A 258 13.08 6.80 -34.04
N PRO A 259 13.14 6.19 -35.24
CA PRO A 259 13.02 6.97 -36.48
C PRO A 259 11.59 7.46 -36.78
N ILE A 260 10.55 6.82 -36.26
CA ILE A 260 9.16 7.18 -36.61
C ILE A 260 8.67 8.38 -35.80
N ALA A 261 8.95 8.43 -34.50
CA ALA A 261 8.58 9.57 -33.66
C ALA A 261 9.33 10.85 -34.06
N SER A 262 10.60 10.73 -34.44
CA SER A 262 11.39 11.84 -34.95
C SER A 262 10.90 12.33 -36.32
N LEU A 263 10.51 11.42 -37.22
CA LEU A 263 9.86 11.80 -38.49
C LEU A 263 8.51 12.51 -38.28
N ALA A 264 7.68 12.06 -37.33
CA ALA A 264 6.39 12.70 -37.05
C ALA A 264 6.56 14.16 -36.56
N ILE A 265 7.57 14.42 -35.72
CA ILE A 265 7.90 15.78 -35.28
C ILE A 265 8.38 16.63 -36.48
N ILE A 266 9.25 16.09 -37.33
CA ILE A 266 9.73 16.79 -38.53
C ILE A 266 8.56 17.12 -39.49
N PHE A 267 7.66 16.16 -39.74
CA PHE A 267 6.47 16.40 -40.57
C PHE A 267 5.53 17.43 -39.96
N SER A 268 5.32 17.44 -38.65
CA SER A 268 4.50 18.45 -37.96
C SER A 268 5.09 19.86 -38.12
N VAL A 269 6.42 20.01 -37.99
CA VAL A 269 7.09 21.30 -38.16
C VAL A 269 7.01 21.79 -39.62
N ILE A 270 7.25 20.90 -40.59
CA ILE A 270 7.13 21.23 -42.02
C ILE A 270 5.70 21.62 -42.38
N PHE A 271 4.72 20.85 -41.93
CA PHE A 271 3.30 21.14 -42.18
C PHE A 271 2.89 22.49 -41.59
N TRP A 272 3.32 22.79 -40.36
CA TRP A 272 3.05 24.09 -39.72
C TRP A 272 3.70 25.25 -40.50
N ALA A 273 4.95 25.10 -40.93
CA ALA A 273 5.64 26.11 -41.75
C ALA A 273 4.96 26.35 -43.10
N LEU A 274 4.44 25.30 -43.76
CA LEU A 274 3.70 25.40 -45.01
C LEU A 274 2.33 26.06 -44.80
N CYS A 275 1.61 25.72 -43.73
CA CYS A 275 0.34 26.36 -43.35
C CYS A 275 0.54 27.86 -43.09
N MET A 276 1.58 28.23 -42.33
CA MET A 276 1.87 29.63 -42.03
C MET A 276 2.25 30.42 -43.29
N ARG A 277 2.99 29.83 -44.24
CA ARG A 277 3.25 30.46 -45.55
C ARG A 277 1.98 30.68 -46.37
N ARG A 278 0.99 29.77 -46.30
CA ARG A 278 -0.29 29.94 -47.00
C ARG A 278 -1.14 31.06 -46.38
N ILE A 279 -1.21 31.11 -45.05
CA ILE A 279 -1.96 32.16 -44.33
C ILE A 279 -1.35 33.54 -44.58
N SER A 280 -0.02 33.66 -44.59
CA SER A 280 0.65 34.94 -44.89
C SER A 280 0.32 35.49 -46.28
N ARG A 281 0.21 34.64 -47.31
CA ARG A 281 -0.19 35.09 -48.67
C ARG A 281 -1.65 35.55 -48.73
N VAL A 282 -2.54 34.93 -47.96
CA VAL A 282 -3.96 35.34 -47.90
C VAL A 282 -4.12 36.65 -47.11
N ALA A 283 -3.38 36.81 -46.01
CA ALA A 283 -3.41 38.04 -45.22
C ALA A 283 -2.95 39.27 -46.02
N SER A 284 -1.92 39.14 -46.86
CA SER A 284 -1.46 40.22 -47.74
C SER A 284 -2.47 40.58 -48.84
N ALA A 285 -3.40 39.70 -49.18
CA ALA A 285 -4.46 40.00 -50.15
C ALA A 285 -5.66 40.74 -49.52
N MET A 286 -5.84 40.68 -48.20
CA MET A 286 -6.99 41.28 -47.50
C MET A 286 -6.73 42.67 -46.90
N THR A 287 -5.47 43.13 -46.81
CA THR A 287 -5.16 44.49 -46.32
C THR A 287 -5.27 45.57 -47.38
N GLY A 288 -5.51 45.20 -48.64
CA GLY A 288 -5.70 46.14 -49.75
C GLY A 288 -7.17 46.52 -49.95
N THR A 289 -7.79 47.21 -48.99
CA THR A 289 -8.97 48.11 -49.12
C THR A 289 -9.79 48.14 -47.83
N SER A 290 -9.41 48.98 -46.88
CA SER A 290 -10.37 49.44 -45.88
C SER A 290 -10.08 50.88 -45.53
N ARG A 291 -10.85 51.76 -46.19
CA ARG A 291 -10.95 53.18 -45.88
C ARG A 291 -11.43 53.31 -44.43
N VAL A 292 -10.56 53.91 -43.64
CA VAL A 292 -10.75 54.31 -42.26
C VAL A 292 -11.95 55.26 -42.15
N TRP A 293 -13.02 54.82 -41.50
CA TRP A 293 -14.04 55.71 -40.93
C TRP A 293 -13.83 55.79 -39.42
N ILE A 294 -13.19 56.88 -38.98
CA ILE A 294 -13.05 57.23 -37.56
C ILE A 294 -14.40 57.81 -37.11
N LEU A 295 -15.13 57.05 -36.29
CA LEU A 295 -16.27 57.55 -35.54
C LEU A 295 -15.89 57.59 -34.05
N ARG A 296 -15.63 58.82 -33.59
CA ARG A 296 -15.50 59.21 -32.18
C ARG A 296 -16.71 58.73 -31.38
N ARG A 297 -16.46 58.14 -30.19
CA ARG A 297 -17.44 58.13 -29.09
C ARG A 297 -16.83 58.67 -27.78
N PRO A 298 -17.63 59.36 -26.95
CA PRO A 298 -17.18 60.06 -25.75
C PRO A 298 -17.17 59.17 -24.49
N PRO A 299 -16.54 59.62 -23.39
CA PRO A 299 -16.46 58.89 -22.15
C PRO A 299 -17.60 59.24 -21.18
N ASN A 300 -17.76 58.39 -20.17
CA ASN A 300 -18.59 58.47 -18.96
C ASN A 300 -20.03 57.93 -19.04
N LEU A 301 -20.30 56.88 -18.25
CA LEU A 301 -21.21 56.98 -17.12
C LEU A 301 -21.12 55.75 -16.19
N HIS A 302 -21.02 56.05 -14.89
CA HIS A 302 -21.24 55.19 -13.74
C HIS A 302 -22.55 54.38 -13.81
N ARG A 303 -22.61 53.27 -13.05
CA ARG A 303 -23.59 52.98 -11.97
C ARG A 303 -24.21 51.57 -12.01
N TRP A 304 -23.96 50.82 -10.92
CA TRP A 304 -24.75 49.76 -10.25
C TRP A 304 -25.29 48.55 -11.02
N SER A 305 -25.03 47.34 -10.50
CA SER A 305 -26.07 46.52 -9.84
C SER A 305 -25.47 45.21 -9.28
N LYS A 306 -25.78 44.91 -8.01
CA LYS A 306 -25.53 43.64 -7.31
C LYS A 306 -26.59 42.63 -7.71
N SER A 307 -26.20 41.43 -8.15
CA SER A 307 -27.10 40.27 -8.23
C SER A 307 -26.79 39.30 -7.08
N ARG A 308 -27.73 39.22 -6.14
CA ARG A 308 -27.85 38.12 -5.16
C ARG A 308 -28.56 36.96 -5.86
N THR A 309 -27.94 35.79 -5.84
CA THR A 309 -28.59 34.51 -6.19
C THR A 309 -29.25 33.95 -4.93
N LEU A 310 -30.58 33.87 -4.97
CA LEU A 310 -31.43 33.15 -4.02
C LEU A 310 -31.39 31.67 -4.40
N ILE A 311 -30.92 30.81 -3.49
CA ILE A 311 -31.15 29.36 -3.58
C ILE A 311 -32.33 29.02 -2.69
N GLN A 312 -33.30 28.38 -3.32
CA GLN A 312 -34.56 27.90 -2.81
C GLN A 312 -34.30 26.76 -1.82
N GLN A 313 -34.68 26.97 -0.56
CA GLN A 313 -34.60 25.97 0.50
C GLN A 313 -35.96 25.27 0.55
N GLU A 314 -35.96 23.97 0.23
CA GLU A 314 -37.12 23.09 0.26
C GLU A 314 -37.31 22.59 1.70
N GLU A 315 -38.46 22.91 2.31
CA GLU A 315 -38.87 22.41 3.62
C GLU A 315 -39.23 20.93 3.52
N VAL A 316 -38.50 20.08 4.23
CA VAL A 316 -38.94 18.72 4.58
C VAL A 316 -39.21 18.71 6.07
N SER A 317 -40.47 18.90 6.42
CA SER A 317 -41.02 18.68 7.76
C SER A 317 -41.15 17.18 8.02
N VAL A 318 -40.26 16.63 8.86
CA VAL A 318 -40.41 15.29 9.45
C VAL A 318 -40.93 15.45 10.88
N LEU A 319 -42.06 14.79 11.13
CA LEU A 319 -42.68 14.60 12.44
C LEU A 319 -41.67 13.97 13.43
N LEU A 320 -41.30 14.72 14.47
CA LEU A 320 -40.76 14.14 15.69
C LEU A 320 -41.94 13.64 16.53
N GLU A 321 -42.05 12.32 16.67
CA GLU A 321 -42.81 11.71 17.76
C GLU A 321 -41.92 11.64 19.01
N ASP A 322 -42.40 12.25 20.09
CA ASP A 322 -41.80 12.25 21.41
C ASP A 322 -41.77 10.83 22.01
N PHE A 323 -40.58 10.23 22.09
CA PHE A 323 -40.33 9.11 22.99
C PHE A 323 -39.70 9.64 24.29
N THR A 324 -40.54 9.97 25.25
CA THR A 324 -40.16 10.08 26.67
C THR A 324 -39.88 8.70 27.21
N VAL A 325 -38.60 8.33 27.35
CA VAL A 325 -38.18 7.14 28.09
C VAL A 325 -37.99 7.50 29.56
N ASP A 326 -38.89 6.96 30.38
CA ASP A 326 -38.91 7.00 31.84
C ASP A 326 -37.63 6.38 32.41
N SER A 327 -36.85 7.17 33.15
CA SER A 327 -35.64 6.73 33.86
C SER A 327 -35.94 6.72 35.36
N ARG A 328 -36.21 5.54 35.91
CA ARG A 328 -36.22 5.26 37.35
C ARG A 328 -35.34 4.06 37.68
N GLU A 329 -34.18 4.37 38.29
CA GLU A 329 -33.56 3.79 39.51
C GLU A 329 -33.44 2.25 39.74
N PRO A 330 -32.58 1.79 40.68
CA PRO A 330 -31.28 2.30 41.11
C PRO A 330 -30.19 1.20 41.29
N LEU A 331 -29.01 1.68 41.64
CA LEU A 331 -27.79 0.99 42.06
C LEU A 331 -27.99 -0.13 43.11
N SER A 332 -27.22 -1.22 42.96
CA SER A 332 -26.89 -2.16 44.03
C SER A 332 -25.37 -2.37 44.10
N PRO A 333 -24.68 -1.93 45.17
CA PRO A 333 -23.28 -2.24 45.42
C PRO A 333 -23.17 -3.49 46.31
N LYS A 334 -22.40 -4.49 45.88
CA LYS A 334 -21.89 -5.55 46.76
C LYS A 334 -20.45 -5.89 46.40
N ASP A 335 -19.57 -5.35 47.24
CA ASP A 335 -18.52 -6.03 48.02
C ASP A 335 -17.67 -7.15 47.43
N SER A 336 -16.41 -7.10 47.91
CA SER A 336 -15.38 -8.16 47.98
C SER A 336 -14.46 -8.26 46.75
N MET A 337 -13.15 -8.42 46.84
CA MET A 337 -12.20 -8.59 47.94
C MET A 337 -10.80 -8.44 47.32
N PHE A 338 -9.94 -7.56 47.84
CA PHE A 338 -8.51 -7.54 47.48
C PHE A 338 -7.73 -8.40 48.48
N PRO A 339 -6.86 -9.34 48.05
CA PRO A 339 -5.83 -9.85 48.94
C PRO A 339 -4.61 -8.93 48.90
N LYS A 340 -4.23 -8.46 50.09
CA LYS A 340 -2.90 -7.95 50.41
C LYS A 340 -1.89 -9.10 50.25
N TYR A 341 -0.79 -8.83 49.57
CA TYR A 341 0.48 -9.49 49.87
C TYR A 341 1.43 -8.43 50.40
N GLY A 342 1.97 -8.71 51.59
CA GLY A 342 3.02 -7.94 52.23
C GLY A 342 4.30 -8.76 52.30
N LEU A 343 5.39 -7.99 52.35
CA LEU A 343 6.78 -8.31 52.71
C LEU A 343 7.55 -9.26 51.80
#